data_AF-A0A2H0Q323-F1
#
_entry.id   AF-A0A2H0Q323-F1
#
_cell.length_a   1.000
_cell.length_b   1.000
_cell.length_c   1.000
_cell.angle_alpha   90.00
_cell.angle_beta   90.00
_cell.angle_gamma   90.00
#
_symmetry.space_group_name_H-M   'P 1'
#
loop_
_entity.id
_entity.type
_entity.pdbx_description
1 polymer ?
#
loop_
_entity_poly.entity_id
_entity_poly.type
_entity_poly.pdbx_seq_one_letter_code
_entity_poly.pdbx_strand_id
1 'polypeptide(L)'
;MKNCLSIIFALNLLMIAPAQASERGLAAKSRALFEVISAIEAARYDLPVSYEVRESELPLKPENCKEVDAVDVVLAFEDMVSSFQEVFPDDELPYEQAISDFSDMVGNNVYVRCEASNSDMRDNMKVISFKSVDSSFKVSFLHHQYK
;
A
#
# COMPACT_ATOMS: atom_id res chain seq x y z
N MET A 1 14.37 -42.20 -6.09
CA MET A 1 13.36 -41.13 -6.14
C MET A 1 13.20 -40.55 -4.74
N LYS A 2 14.07 -39.62 -4.31
CA LYS A 2 14.04 -39.04 -2.94
C LYS A 2 14.23 -37.52 -2.90
N ASN A 3 14.29 -36.85 -4.06
CA ASN A 3 14.67 -35.43 -4.14
C ASN A 3 13.51 -34.48 -4.45
N CYS A 4 12.29 -34.97 -4.67
CA CYS A 4 11.14 -34.11 -5.01
C CYS A 4 10.35 -33.60 -3.79
N LEU A 5 10.45 -34.27 -2.64
CA LEU A 5 9.74 -33.87 -1.42
C LEU A 5 10.38 -32.64 -0.75
N SER A 6 11.71 -32.48 -0.84
CA SER A 6 12.42 -31.34 -0.26
C SER A 6 12.18 -30.02 -1.02
N ILE A 7 11.86 -30.10 -2.31
CA ILE A 7 11.61 -28.92 -3.16
C ILE A 7 10.22 -28.32 -2.86
N ILE A 8 9.21 -29.17 -2.64
CA ILE A 8 7.85 -28.71 -2.27
C ILE A 8 7.84 -28.09 -0.87
N PHE A 9 8.67 -28.60 0.06
CA PHE A 9 8.82 -28.01 1.39
C PHE A 9 9.55 -26.67 1.34
N ALA A 10 10.57 -26.52 0.47
CA ALA A 10 11.28 -25.26 0.26
C ALA A 10 10.42 -24.19 -0.45
N LEU A 11 9.55 -24.58 -1.38
CA LEU A 11 8.61 -23.67 -2.04
C LEU A 11 7.51 -23.15 -1.10
N ASN A 12 7.02 -23.98 -0.17
CA ASN A 12 6.12 -23.50 0.89
C ASN A 12 6.82 -22.60 1.92
N LEU A 13 8.11 -22.83 2.21
CA LEU A 13 8.90 -21.95 3.08
C LEU A 13 9.21 -20.59 2.43
N LEU A 14 9.34 -20.54 1.09
CA LEU A 14 9.51 -19.27 0.36
C LEU A 14 8.24 -18.41 0.33
N MET A 15 7.05 -19.02 0.48
CA MET A 15 5.79 -18.29 0.69
C MET A 15 5.65 -17.72 2.11
N ILE A 16 6.46 -18.18 3.08
CA ILE A 16 6.48 -17.66 4.46
C ILE A 16 7.52 -16.52 4.61
N ALA A 17 8.47 -16.40 3.68
CA ALA A 17 9.52 -15.40 3.73
C ALA A 17 9.09 -13.93 3.51
N PRO A 18 8.03 -13.55 2.75
CA PRO A 18 7.64 -12.14 2.70
C PRO A 18 7.00 -11.66 4.01
N ALA A 19 6.60 -12.56 4.91
CA ALA A 19 6.04 -12.19 6.22
C ALA A 19 7.08 -11.64 7.21
N GLN A 20 8.39 -11.85 6.98
CA GLN A 20 9.45 -11.46 7.92
C GLN A 20 10.14 -10.11 7.59
N ALA A 21 9.74 -9.40 6.53
CA ALA A 21 10.28 -8.07 6.23
C ALA A 21 9.47 -6.91 6.86
N SER A 22 8.37 -7.20 7.55
CA SER A 22 7.45 -6.20 8.10
C SER A 22 7.25 -6.37 9.61
N GLU A 23 8.28 -6.63 10.42
CA GLU A 23 8.06 -6.77 11.89
C GLU A 23 7.57 -5.48 12.60
N ARG A 24 7.35 -4.37 11.87
CA ARG A 24 6.73 -3.14 12.41
C ARG A 24 5.71 -2.47 11.49
N GLY A 25 5.39 -3.06 10.34
CA GLY A 25 4.62 -2.38 9.33
C GLY A 25 3.11 -2.49 9.44
N LEU A 26 2.40 -1.62 8.72
CA LEU A 26 0.95 -1.62 8.54
C LEU A 26 0.46 -3.01 8.11
N ALA A 27 1.12 -3.60 7.10
CA ALA A 27 0.73 -4.89 6.55
C ALA A 27 0.93 -6.06 7.53
N ALA A 28 1.84 -5.96 8.51
CA ALA A 28 2.00 -7.01 9.51
C ALA A 28 0.97 -6.95 10.65
N LYS A 29 0.23 -5.84 10.77
CA LYS A 29 -0.78 -5.65 11.80
C LYS A 29 -2.17 -6.15 11.38
N SER A 30 -2.39 -6.39 10.09
CA SER A 30 -3.65 -6.94 9.58
C SER A 30 -3.40 -7.86 8.38
N ARG A 31 -4.00 -9.03 8.44
CA ARG A 31 -3.98 -9.99 7.32
C ARG A 31 -4.77 -9.48 6.11
N ALA A 32 -5.93 -8.87 6.34
CA ALA A 32 -6.75 -8.35 5.26
C ALA A 32 -6.03 -7.22 4.50
N LEU A 33 -5.36 -6.32 5.23
CA LEU A 33 -4.53 -5.28 4.64
C LEU A 33 -3.37 -5.86 3.84
N PHE A 34 -2.69 -6.87 4.39
CA PHE A 34 -1.61 -7.53 3.67
C PHE A 34 -2.08 -8.13 2.35
N GLU A 35 -3.21 -8.85 2.34
CA GLU A 35 -3.74 -9.50 1.14
C GLU A 35 -4.11 -8.48 0.06
N VAL A 36 -4.84 -7.42 0.42
CA VAL A 36 -5.26 -6.36 -0.53
C VAL A 36 -4.05 -5.57 -1.06
N ILE A 37 -3.13 -5.14 -0.18
CA ILE A 37 -1.94 -4.39 -0.61
C ILE A 37 -1.04 -5.26 -1.50
N SER A 38 -0.88 -6.54 -1.15
CA SER A 38 -0.09 -7.47 -1.97
C SER A 38 -0.69 -7.67 -3.36
N ALA A 39 -2.02 -7.76 -3.47
CA ALA A 39 -2.69 -7.86 -4.76
C ALA A 39 -2.49 -6.60 -5.62
N ILE A 40 -2.64 -5.42 -5.01
CA ILE A 40 -2.40 -4.13 -5.66
C ILE A 40 -0.96 -4.04 -6.18
N GLU A 41 0.02 -4.38 -5.35
CA GLU A 41 1.44 -4.32 -5.73
C GLU A 41 1.82 -5.38 -6.76
N ALA A 42 1.23 -6.58 -6.71
CA ALA A 42 1.48 -7.63 -7.69
C ALA A 42 0.99 -7.24 -9.08
N ALA A 43 -0.17 -6.60 -9.17
CA ALA A 43 -0.74 -6.14 -10.44
C ALA A 43 -0.05 -4.90 -11.03
N ARG A 44 0.88 -4.28 -10.27
CA ARG A 44 1.48 -2.98 -10.61
C ARG A 44 2.11 -2.92 -12.00
N TYR A 45 2.76 -3.99 -12.42
CA TYR A 45 3.51 -4.04 -13.69
C TYR A 45 2.63 -4.46 -14.88
N ASP A 46 1.43 -4.95 -14.61
CA ASP A 46 0.52 -5.49 -15.62
C ASP A 46 -0.59 -4.50 -16.00
N LEU A 47 -0.73 -3.40 -15.24
CA LEU A 47 -1.77 -2.40 -15.44
C LEU A 47 -1.21 -1.07 -15.97
N PRO A 48 -1.97 -0.37 -16.84
CA PRO A 48 -1.58 0.95 -17.38
C PRO A 48 -1.54 2.04 -16.28
N VAL A 49 -2.27 1.79 -15.19
CA VAL A 49 -2.28 2.58 -13.96
C VAL A 49 -1.97 1.62 -12.82
N SER A 50 -1.05 1.99 -11.95
CA SER A 50 -0.71 1.16 -10.80
C SER A 50 -0.54 1.93 -9.50
N TYR A 51 -0.79 1.23 -8.41
CA TYR A 51 -0.74 1.77 -7.06
C TYR A 51 0.33 1.04 -6.24
N GLU A 52 0.91 1.75 -5.27
CA GLU A 52 1.86 1.18 -4.32
C GLU A 52 1.67 1.84 -2.95
N VAL A 53 1.78 1.04 -1.88
CA VAL A 53 1.65 1.53 -0.50
C VAL A 53 3.01 1.44 0.17
N ARG A 54 3.55 2.57 0.62
CA ARG A 54 4.84 2.62 1.32
C ARG A 54 4.71 3.15 2.73
N GLU A 55 5.44 2.55 3.65
CA GLU A 55 5.55 3.02 5.03
C GLU A 55 6.74 3.98 5.24
N SER A 56 7.32 4.48 4.15
CA SER A 56 8.50 5.37 4.15
C SER A 56 8.24 6.67 3.38
N GLU A 57 9.06 7.70 3.65
CA GLU A 57 9.03 8.95 2.86
C GLU A 57 9.84 8.66 1.61
N LEU A 58 9.25 8.95 0.46
CA LEU A 58 10.02 9.04 -0.77
C LEU A 58 10.88 10.32 -0.71
N PRO A 59 12.12 10.28 -1.24
CA PRO A 59 12.99 11.45 -1.31
C PRO A 59 12.55 12.42 -2.43
N LEU A 60 11.25 12.74 -2.49
CA LEU A 60 10.68 13.73 -3.37
C LEU A 60 10.46 15.01 -2.58
N LYS A 61 10.74 16.16 -3.20
CA LYS A 61 10.44 17.45 -2.59
C LYS A 61 8.92 17.64 -2.59
N PRO A 62 8.26 17.71 -1.43
CA PRO A 62 6.81 17.92 -1.41
C PRO A 62 6.49 19.31 -1.96
N GLU A 63 5.45 19.36 -2.80
CA GLU A 63 4.98 20.59 -3.45
C GLU A 63 3.95 21.31 -2.59
N ASN A 64 3.09 20.55 -1.90
CA ASN A 64 2.00 21.08 -1.08
C ASN A 64 1.78 20.21 0.14
N CYS A 65 1.89 20.78 1.34
CA CYS A 65 1.65 20.09 2.61
C CYS A 65 0.57 20.83 3.41
N LYS A 66 -0.38 20.08 3.97
CA LYS A 66 -1.45 20.61 4.83
C LYS A 66 -1.78 19.65 5.95
N GLU A 67 -2.29 20.17 7.06
CA GLU A 67 -2.88 19.34 8.11
C GLU A 67 -4.24 18.82 7.64
N VAL A 68 -4.51 17.56 7.94
CA VAL A 68 -5.74 16.83 7.60
C VAL A 68 -6.12 15.90 8.75
N ASP A 69 -7.39 15.53 8.81
CA ASP A 69 -7.89 14.60 9.82
C ASP A 69 -7.66 13.15 9.39
N ALA A 70 -7.71 12.22 10.34
CA ALA A 70 -7.63 10.78 10.10
C ALA A 70 -8.57 10.30 8.98
N VAL A 71 -9.78 10.86 8.90
CA VAL A 71 -10.78 10.52 7.89
C VAL A 71 -10.24 10.74 6.47
N ASP A 72 -9.48 11.82 6.23
CA ASP A 72 -8.89 12.10 4.93
C ASP A 72 -7.82 11.06 4.53
N VAL A 73 -7.17 10.42 5.51
CA VAL A 73 -6.20 9.34 5.29
C VAL A 73 -6.92 8.07 4.85
N VAL A 74 -8.02 7.72 5.55
CA VAL A 74 -8.83 6.54 5.26
C VAL A 74 -9.49 6.67 3.89
N LEU A 75 -10.08 7.83 3.57
CA LEU A 75 -10.67 8.11 2.26
C LEU A 75 -9.64 7.94 1.13
N ALA A 76 -8.40 8.38 1.33
CA ALA A 76 -7.35 8.20 0.32
C ALA A 76 -6.99 6.71 0.09
N PHE A 77 -7.10 5.86 1.12
CA PHE A 77 -6.93 4.42 0.97
C PHE A 77 -8.13 3.77 0.27
N GLU A 78 -9.36 4.15 0.65
CA GLU A 78 -10.59 3.70 0.02
C GLU A 78 -10.66 4.06 -1.48
N ASP A 79 -10.27 5.29 -1.84
CA ASP A 79 -10.19 5.73 -3.23
C ASP A 79 -9.23 4.88 -4.05
N MET A 80 -8.06 4.53 -3.47
CA MET A 80 -7.06 3.68 -4.10
C MET A 80 -7.58 2.25 -4.30
N VAL A 81 -8.21 1.67 -3.28
CA VAL A 81 -8.81 0.33 -3.35
C VAL A 81 -9.92 0.30 -4.40
N SER A 82 -10.81 1.31 -4.41
CA SER A 82 -11.91 1.42 -5.37
C SER A 82 -11.38 1.53 -6.80
N SER A 83 -10.36 2.36 -7.03
CA SER A 83 -9.73 2.49 -8.34
C SER A 83 -9.06 1.20 -8.80
N PHE A 84 -8.48 0.43 -7.88
CA PHE A 84 -7.94 -0.89 -8.18
C PHE A 84 -9.04 -1.91 -8.54
N GLN A 85 -10.18 -1.89 -7.84
CA GLN A 85 -11.32 -2.78 -8.14
C GLN A 85 -11.91 -2.54 -9.53
N GLU A 86 -11.89 -1.30 -10.03
CA GLU A 86 -12.37 -1.01 -11.40
C GLU A 86 -11.57 -1.73 -12.49
N VAL A 87 -10.27 -1.94 -12.24
CA VAL A 87 -9.35 -2.59 -13.20
C VAL A 87 -9.12 -4.07 -12.90
N PHE A 88 -9.27 -4.49 -11.64
CA PHE A 88 -9.13 -5.87 -11.18
C PHE A 88 -10.22 -6.20 -10.14
N PRO A 89 -11.46 -6.48 -10.60
CA PRO A 89 -12.56 -6.83 -9.70
C PRO A 89 -12.41 -8.27 -9.22
N ASP A 90 -11.92 -8.44 -7.99
CA ASP A 90 -11.75 -9.75 -7.34
C ASP A 90 -12.51 -9.80 -6.02
N ASP A 91 -13.73 -10.33 -6.07
CA ASP A 91 -14.63 -10.45 -4.90
C ASP A 91 -14.09 -11.38 -3.80
N GLU A 92 -13.01 -12.14 -4.05
CA GLU A 92 -12.37 -12.98 -3.03
C GLU A 92 -11.46 -12.18 -2.09
N LEU A 93 -11.04 -10.97 -2.48
CA LEU A 93 -10.18 -10.13 -1.65
C LEU A 93 -10.98 -9.48 -0.50
N PRO A 94 -10.43 -9.44 0.73
CA PRO A 94 -11.14 -8.95 1.91
C PRO A 94 -11.13 -7.41 2.01
N TYR A 95 -11.64 -6.72 1.00
CA TYR A 95 -11.56 -5.25 0.89
C TYR A 95 -12.21 -4.50 2.05
N GLU A 96 -13.45 -4.84 2.42
CA GLU A 96 -14.15 -4.18 3.53
C GLU A 96 -13.38 -4.32 4.85
N GLN A 97 -12.84 -5.51 5.11
CA GLN A 97 -12.02 -5.75 6.31
C GLN A 97 -10.69 -4.99 6.25
N ALA A 98 -10.05 -4.91 5.07
CA ALA A 98 -8.82 -4.15 4.90
C ALA A 98 -9.04 -2.66 5.18
N ILE A 99 -10.14 -2.07 4.69
CA ILE A 99 -10.51 -0.68 4.94
C ILE A 99 -10.80 -0.45 6.43
N SER A 100 -11.56 -1.35 7.07
CA SER A 100 -11.84 -1.27 8.51
C SER A 100 -10.56 -1.34 9.34
N ASP A 101 -9.69 -2.32 9.05
CA ASP A 101 -8.42 -2.50 9.76
C ASP A 101 -7.48 -1.30 9.55
N PHE A 102 -7.50 -0.69 8.36
CA PHE A 102 -6.75 0.54 8.08
C PHE A 102 -7.26 1.70 8.91
N SER A 103 -8.58 1.90 8.96
CA SER A 103 -9.21 2.93 9.78
C SER A 103 -8.83 2.80 11.26
N ASP A 104 -8.87 1.58 11.80
CA ASP A 104 -8.47 1.32 13.19
C ASP A 104 -7.00 1.63 13.46
N MET A 105 -6.11 1.40 12.48
CA MET A 105 -4.68 1.73 12.60
C MET A 105 -4.39 3.23 12.51
N VAL A 106 -5.12 3.95 11.66
CA VAL A 106 -5.03 5.42 11.57
C VAL A 106 -5.56 6.04 12.87
N GLY A 107 -6.65 5.49 13.43
CA GLY A 107 -7.26 6.01 14.64
C GLY A 107 -7.83 7.41 14.43
N ASN A 108 -7.71 8.29 15.43
CA ASN A 108 -8.28 9.64 15.40
C ASN A 108 -7.21 10.75 15.47
N ASN A 109 -6.04 10.49 14.88
CA ASN A 109 -4.93 11.43 14.90
C ASN A 109 -5.06 12.52 13.84
N VAL A 110 -4.27 13.60 14.00
CA VAL A 110 -4.06 14.63 12.98
C VAL A 110 -2.82 14.27 12.16
N TYR A 111 -2.90 14.47 10.85
CA TYR A 111 -1.87 14.12 9.88
C TYR A 111 -1.42 15.33 9.08
N VAL A 112 -0.15 15.32 8.70
CA VAL A 112 0.36 16.18 7.63
C VAL A 112 0.29 15.39 6.34
N ARG A 113 -0.55 15.85 5.41
CA ARG A 113 -0.67 15.34 4.05
C ARG A 113 0.21 16.16 3.13
N CYS A 114 1.17 15.51 2.46
CA CYS A 114 2.03 16.12 1.47
C CYS A 114 1.83 15.48 0.10
N GLU A 115 1.78 16.29 -0.96
CA GLU A 115 1.76 15.82 -2.34
C GLU A 115 3.11 16.12 -3.01
N ALA A 116 3.57 15.17 -3.84
CA ALA A 116 4.68 15.38 -4.74
C ALA A 116 4.38 14.71 -6.08
N SER A 117 4.89 15.26 -7.17
CA SER A 117 4.84 14.64 -8.49
C SER A 117 6.23 14.45 -9.05
N ASN A 118 6.44 13.35 -9.76
CA ASN A 118 7.63 13.15 -10.56
C ASN A 118 7.17 12.71 -11.95
N SER A 119 7.55 13.46 -12.97
CA SER A 119 7.30 13.11 -14.36
C SER A 119 8.62 12.76 -15.02
N ASP A 120 8.82 11.49 -15.34
CA ASP A 120 9.90 11.06 -16.22
C ASP A 120 9.34 10.80 -17.63
N MET A 121 10.22 10.49 -18.59
CA MET A 121 9.83 10.20 -19.97
C MET A 121 8.96 8.94 -20.09
N ARG A 122 9.01 8.01 -19.13
CA ARG A 122 8.30 6.71 -19.16
C ARG A 122 7.05 6.67 -18.28
N ASP A 123 7.06 7.40 -17.18
CA ASP A 123 6.01 7.34 -16.18
C ASP A 123 5.75 8.71 -15.55
N ASN A 124 4.49 8.93 -15.19
CA ASN A 124 4.11 9.99 -14.27
C ASN A 124 3.78 9.33 -12.93
N MET A 125 4.52 9.67 -11.88
CA MET A 125 4.28 9.19 -10.52
C MET A 125 3.74 10.34 -9.67
N LYS A 126 2.53 10.20 -9.15
CA LYS A 126 1.99 11.05 -8.10
C LYS A 126 2.16 10.36 -6.76
N VAL A 127 2.64 11.09 -5.76
CA VAL A 127 2.84 10.60 -4.39
C VAL A 127 1.99 11.44 -3.45
N ILE A 128 1.22 10.75 -2.61
CA ILE A 128 0.47 11.35 -1.52
C ILE A 128 0.96 10.69 -0.22
N SER A 129 1.68 11.46 0.59
CA SER A 129 2.23 10.99 1.87
C SER A 129 1.44 11.57 3.03
N PHE A 130 1.17 10.74 4.03
CA PHE A 130 0.53 11.10 5.28
C PHE A 130 1.47 10.75 6.43
N LYS A 131 1.70 11.72 7.31
CA LYS A 131 2.51 11.54 8.51
C LYS A 131 1.76 12.11 9.70
N SER A 132 1.52 11.28 10.71
CA SER A 132 0.96 11.73 11.98
C SER A 132 1.83 12.83 12.62
N VAL A 133 1.21 13.79 13.29
CA VAL A 133 1.93 14.89 13.95
C VAL A 133 2.90 14.39 15.02
N ASP A 134 2.54 13.32 15.73
CA ASP A 134 3.40 12.66 16.73
C ASP A 134 4.45 11.71 16.10
N SER A 135 4.45 11.57 14.77
CA SER A 135 5.33 10.69 14.00
C SER A 135 5.19 9.19 14.34
N SER A 136 4.09 8.78 14.98
CA SER A 136 3.80 7.37 15.32
C SER A 136 3.40 6.52 14.11
N PHE A 137 2.77 7.16 13.13
CA PHE A 137 2.23 6.56 11.92
C PHE A 137 2.63 7.34 10.68
N LYS A 138 2.87 6.60 9.60
CA LYS A 138 3.16 7.15 8.29
C LYS A 138 2.80 6.18 7.18
N VAL A 139 2.24 6.70 6.11
CA VAL A 139 1.92 5.96 4.89
C VAL A 139 2.06 6.87 3.68
N SER A 140 2.48 6.32 2.55
CA SER A 140 2.51 6.99 1.26
C SER A 140 1.78 6.13 0.24
N PHE A 141 0.84 6.74 -0.47
CA PHE A 141 0.19 6.14 -1.63
C PHE A 141 0.82 6.70 -2.88
N LEU A 142 1.32 5.81 -3.73
CA LEU A 142 1.89 6.16 -5.01
C LEU A 142 0.89 5.76 -6.10
N HIS A 143 0.73 6.63 -7.08
CA HIS A 143 -0.08 6.39 -8.26
C HIS A 143 0.83 6.59 -9.48
N HIS A 144 1.06 5.51 -10.21
CA HIS A 144 1.85 5.47 -11.43
C HIS A 144 0.92 5.44 -12.63
N GLN A 145 1.20 6.31 -13.59
CA GLN A 145 0.57 6.32 -14.89
C GLN A 145 1.66 6.17 -15.96
N TYR A 146 1.66 5.04 -16.65
CA TYR A 146 2.62 4.76 -17.71
C TYR A 146 2.21 5.49 -19.00
N LYS A 147 3.19 6.09 -19.70
CA LYS A 147 2.97 6.83 -20.96
C LYS A 147 3.11 5.96 -22.20
#